data_AF-A0A966N9C0-F1
#
_entry.id   AF-A0A966N9C0-F1
#
_cell.length_a   1.000
_cell.length_b   1.000
_cell.length_c   1.000
_cell.angle_alpha   90.00
_cell.angle_beta   90.00
_cell.angle_gamma   90.00
#
_symmetry.space_group_name_H-M   'P 1'
#
loop_
_entity.id
_entity.type
_entity.pdbx_description
1 polymer ?
#
loop_
_entity_poly.entity_id
_entity_poly.type
_entity_poly.pdbx_seq_one_letter_code
_entity_poly.pdbx_strand_id
1 'polypeptide(L)' 'MDSDQKTKFIRDLTTSVVMDIIASVRKMPEEWDGHELRQFIADKFAWNTTAMTRSRMKDYKNEVVVRNL' A
#
# COMPACT_ATOMS: atom_id res chain seq x y z
N MET A 1 -7.55 -17.32 -3.49
CA MET A 1 -6.09 -17.19 -3.57
C MET A 1 -5.47 -18.01 -2.46
N ASP A 2 -4.60 -18.95 -2.80
CA ASP A 2 -3.75 -19.65 -1.85
C ASP A 2 -2.65 -18.72 -1.29
N SER A 3 -1.79 -19.24 -0.40
CA SER A 3 -0.73 -18.45 0.24
C SER A 3 0.32 -17.93 -0.75
N ASP A 4 0.67 -18.73 -1.74
CA ASP A 4 1.70 -18.37 -2.73
C ASP A 4 1.18 -17.30 -3.67
N GLN A 5 -0.08 -17.44 -4.10
CA GLN A 5 -0.79 -16.43 -4.89
C GLN A 5 -0.93 -15.11 -4.13
N LYS A 6 -1.25 -15.14 -2.83
CA LYS A 6 -1.31 -13.93 -1.99
C LYS A 6 0.05 -13.26 -1.90
N THR A 7 1.10 -14.03 -1.63
CA THR A 7 2.48 -13.53 -1.52
C THR A 7 2.92 -12.89 -2.84
N LYS A 8 2.68 -13.57 -3.96
CA LYS A 8 2.97 -13.04 -5.29
C LYS A 8 2.22 -11.72 -5.54
N PHE A 9 0.92 -11.70 -5.29
CA PHE A 9 0.11 -10.49 -5.47
C PHE A 9 0.62 -9.32 -4.63
N ILE A 10 0.92 -9.55 -3.34
CA ILE A 10 1.46 -8.52 -2.45
C ILE A 10 2.80 -8.00 -2.99
N ARG A 11 3.71 -8.89 -3.40
CA ARG A 11 5.00 -8.52 -3.95
C ARG A 11 4.86 -7.71 -5.24
N ASP A 12 4.02 -8.17 -6.16
CA ASP A 12 3.83 -7.53 -7.46
C ASP A 12 3.23 -6.12 -7.28
N LEU A 13 2.19 -5.99 -6.45
CA LEU A 13 1.56 -4.71 -6.15
C LEU A 13 2.53 -3.74 -5.46
N THR A 14 3.17 -4.18 -4.38
CA THR A 14 4.10 -3.31 -3.62
C THR A 14 5.30 -2.91 -4.45
N THR A 15 5.86 -3.82 -5.25
CA THR A 15 6.99 -3.53 -6.15
C THR A 15 6.60 -2.47 -7.17
N SER A 16 5.42 -2.57 -7.78
CA SER A 16 4.94 -1.56 -8.72
C SER A 16 4.83 -0.17 -8.08
N VAL A 17 4.29 -0.08 -6.86
CA VAL A 17 4.16 1.20 -6.13
C VAL A 17 5.55 1.75 -5.77
N VAL A 18 6.47 0.90 -5.30
CA VAL A 18 7.84 1.31 -4.96
C VAL A 18 8.59 1.83 -6.18
N MET A 19 8.45 1.18 -7.34
CA MET A 19 9.09 1.65 -8.57
C MET A 19 8.59 3.04 -8.99
N ASP A 20 7.30 3.32 -8.85
CA ASP A 20 6.71 4.65 -9.11
C ASP A 20 7.21 5.71 -8.11
N ILE A 21 7.33 5.36 -6.83
CA ILE A 21 7.93 6.23 -5.80
C ILE A 21 9.38 6.56 -6.17
N ILE A 22 10.20 5.56 -6.49
CA ILE A 22 11.62 5.73 -6.85
C ILE A 22 11.75 6.60 -8.09
N ALA A 23 10.91 6.40 -9.11
CA ALA A 23 10.90 7.23 -10.31
C ALA A 23 10.58 8.71 -10.01
N SER A 24 9.85 8.98 -8.93
CA SER A 24 9.49 10.32 -8.48
C SER A 24 10.61 11.02 -7.68
N VAL A 25 11.61 10.29 -7.16
CA VAL A 25 12.66 10.84 -6.26
C VAL A 25 13.40 12.02 -6.88
N ARG A 26 13.71 11.97 -8.18
CA ARG A 26 14.41 13.07 -8.87
C ARG A 26 13.62 14.39 -8.95
N LYS A 27 12.32 14.35 -8.67
CA LYS A 27 11.42 15.51 -8.68
C LYS A 27 11.09 15.99 -7.27
N MET A 28 11.56 15.27 -6.25
CA MET A 28 11.32 15.64 -4.86
C MET A 28 12.26 16.80 -4.48
N PRO A 29 11.80 17.74 -3.65
CA PRO A 29 12.66 18.76 -3.08
C PRO A 29 13.82 18.16 -2.27
N GLU A 30 15.00 18.80 -2.31
CA GLU A 30 16.20 18.31 -1.63
C GLU A 30 16.08 18.39 -0.11
N GLU A 31 15.27 19.30 0.39
CA GLU A 31 15.01 19.51 1.82
C GLU A 31 14.06 18.47 2.44
N TRP A 32 13.41 17.63 1.62
CA TRP A 32 12.53 16.59 2.13
C TRP A 32 13.31 15.58 2.95
N ASP A 33 12.84 15.35 4.17
CA ASP A 33 13.44 14.38 5.07
C ASP A 33 12.54 13.16 5.25
N GLY A 34 12.81 12.37 6.29
CA GLY A 34 12.03 11.16 6.58
C GLY A 34 10.54 11.41 6.81
N HIS A 35 10.11 12.60 7.21
CA HIS A 35 8.71 12.94 7.47
C HIS A 35 7.92 13.05 6.17
N GLU A 36 8.36 13.89 5.24
CA GLU A 36 7.69 14.08 3.95
C GLU A 36 7.72 12.78 3.14
N LEU A 37 8.85 12.07 3.15
CA LEU A 37 8.97 10.79 2.45
C LEU A 37 8.00 9.74 2.99
N ARG A 38 7.80 9.65 4.31
CA ARG A 38 6.82 8.73 4.90
C ARG A 38 5.39 9.08 4.50
N GLN A 39 5.04 10.37 4.53
CA GLN A 39 3.70 10.81 4.11
C GLN A 39 3.48 10.53 2.61
N PHE A 40 4.45 10.84 1.76
CA PHE A 40 4.39 10.58 0.33
C PHE A 40 4.21 9.08 0.01
N ILE A 41 4.94 8.21 0.72
CA ILE A 41 4.77 6.76 0.58
C ILE A 41 3.35 6.35 0.99
N ALA A 42 2.84 6.87 2.12
CA ALA A 42 1.48 6.56 2.58
C ALA A 42 0.42 6.98 1.54
N ASP A 43 0.55 8.18 0.97
CA ASP A 43 -0.36 8.69 -0.06
C ASP A 43 -0.33 7.83 -1.33
N LYS A 44 0.87 7.42 -1.76
CA LYS A 44 1.03 6.52 -2.91
C LYS A 44 0.35 5.18 -2.71
N PHE A 45 0.43 4.59 -1.52
CA PHE A 45 -0.33 3.38 -1.20
C PHE A 45 -1.83 3.62 -1.11
N ALA A 46 -2.26 4.76 -0.53
CA ALA A 46 -3.67 5.12 -0.45
C ALA A 46 -4.34 5.24 -1.83
N TRP A 47 -3.63 5.79 -2.82
CA TRP A 47 -4.12 5.89 -4.21
C TRP A 47 -4.24 4.54 -4.93
N ASN A 48 -3.48 3.54 -4.49
CA ASN A 48 -3.53 2.18 -5.05
C ASN A 48 -4.57 1.29 -4.32
N THR A 49 -5.36 1.86 -3.41
CA THR A 49 -6.49 1.17 -2.81
C THR A 49 -7.69 1.14 -3.77
N THR A 50 -8.57 0.16 -3.58
CA THR A 50 -9.85 0.10 -4.30
C THR A 50 -10.99 0.20 -3.30
N ALA A 51 -12.06 0.89 -3.70
CA ALA A 51 -13.25 1.00 -2.86
C ALA A 51 -13.85 -0.40 -2.64
N MET A 52 -13.87 -0.84 -1.38
CA MET A 52 -14.58 -2.05 -0.98
C MET A 52 -16.05 -1.72 -0.74
N THR A 53 -16.95 -2.63 -1.11
CA THR A 53 -18.35 -2.51 -0.70
C THR A 53 -18.45 -2.52 0.83
N ARG A 54 -19.53 -1.94 1.38
CA ARG A 54 -19.75 -1.89 2.83
C ARG A 54 -19.67 -3.28 3.49
N SER A 55 -20.20 -4.32 2.82
CA SER A 55 -20.10 -5.70 3.32
C SER A 55 -18.64 -6.16 3.35
N ARG A 56 -17.92 -6.05 2.22
CA ARG A 56 -16.52 -6.51 2.15
C ARG A 56 -15.63 -5.79 3.15
N MET A 57 -15.84 -4.48 3.35
CA MET A 57 -15.09 -3.70 4.33
C MET A 57 -15.36 -4.16 5.76
N LYS A 58 -16.62 -4.44 6.12
CA LYS A 58 -16.98 -4.99 7.43
C LYS A 58 -16.31 -6.34 7.66
N ASP A 59 -16.41 -7.24 6.68
CA ASP A 59 -15.86 -8.60 6.80
C ASP A 59 -14.33 -8.56 6.89
N TYR A 60 -13.68 -7.72 6.09
CA TYR A 60 -12.24 -7.49 6.16
C TYR A 60 -11.79 -6.99 7.55
N LYS A 61 -12.45 -5.96 8.08
CA LYS A 61 -12.10 -5.41 9.41
C LYS A 61 -12.26 -6.46 10.51
N ASN A 62 -13.32 -7.26 10.45
CA ASN A 62 -13.53 -8.34 11.41
C ASN A 62 -12.41 -9.39 11.34
N GLU A 63 -12.02 -9.82 10.13
CA GLU A 63 -10.93 -10.79 9.96
C GLU A 63 -9.59 -10.25 10.47
N VAL A 64 -9.28 -8.98 10.22
CA VAL A 64 -8.05 -8.33 10.73
C VAL A 64 -8.01 -8.37 12.26
N VAL A 65 -9.11 -7.99 12.91
CA VAL A 65 -9.19 -7.99 14.39
C VAL A 65 -9.13 -9.40 14.97
N VAL A 66 -9.90 -10.35 14.42
CA VAL A 66 -10.00 -11.71 14.96
C VAL A 66 -8.71 -12.50 14.77
N ARG A 67 -8.01 -12.30 13.65
CA ARG A 67 -6.78 -13.03 13.32
C ARG A 67 -5.50 -12.29 13.68
N ASN A 68 -5.59 -11.08 14.23
CA ASN A 68 -4.46 -10.22 14.56
C ASN A 68 -3.49 -10.06 13.36
N LEU A 69 -4.06 -9.66 12.22
CA LEU A 69 -3.32 -9.40 10.96
C LEU A 69 -2.71 -8.00 10.92
#